data_AF-A0ABD0RWA1-F1
#
_entry.id   AF-A0ABD0RWA1-F1
#
_cell.length_a   1.000
_cell.length_b   1.000
_cell.length_c   1.000
_cell.angle_alpha   90.00
_cell.angle_beta   90.00
_cell.angle_gamma   90.00
#
_symmetry.space_group_name_H-M   'P 1'
#
loop_
_entity.id
_entity.type
_entity.pdbx_description
1 polymer ?
#
loop_
_entity_poly.entity_id
_entity_poly.type
_entity_poly.pdbx_seq_one_letter_code
_entity_poly.pdbx_strand_id
1 'polypeptide(L)' 'PSGEIIEGDSVILNCSSDSNPPAEISWFKEGMFVGSGRIYSISNISSDHSGEYKCKSINEHGEKDSDAVTLNV' A
#
# COMPACT_ATOMS: atom_id res chain seq x y z
N PRO A 1 6.08 -18.28 -3.44
CA PRO A 1 4.68 -18.52 -3.84
C PRO A 1 3.95 -17.18 -3.99
N SER A 2 3.98 -16.62 -5.21
CA SER A 2 3.12 -15.48 -5.55
C SER A 2 1.72 -16.06 -5.69
N GLY A 3 0.91 -15.96 -4.62
CA GLY A 3 -0.48 -16.39 -4.67
C GLY A 3 -1.20 -15.64 -5.78
N GLU A 4 -1.92 -16.38 -6.62
CA GLU A 4 -2.84 -15.78 -7.58
C GLU A 4 -3.92 -15.06 -6.76
N ILE A 5 -4.11 -13.76 -7.01
CA ILE A 5 -5.16 -12.98 -6.37
C ILE A 5 -6.42 -13.21 -7.20
N ILE A 6 -7.50 -13.71 -6.60
CA ILE A 6 -8.73 -14.02 -7.33
C ILE A 6 -9.77 -12.93 -7.05
N GLU A 7 -10.60 -12.59 -8.03
CA GLU A 7 -11.71 -11.65 -7.83
C GLU A 7 -12.60 -12.09 -6.66
N GLY A 8 -12.94 -11.15 -5.79
CA GLY A 8 -13.68 -11.39 -4.55
C GLY A 8 -12.81 -11.65 -3.32
N ASP A 9 -11.50 -11.87 -3.47
CA ASP A 9 -10.58 -12.05 -2.35
C ASP A 9 -10.38 -10.76 -1.54
N SER A 10 -9.75 -10.91 -0.38
CA SER A 10 -9.34 -9.80 0.47
C SER A 10 -7.82 -9.69 0.49
N VAL A 11 -7.30 -8.52 0.10
CA VAL A 11 -5.87 -8.22 0.10
C VAL A 11 -5.56 -7.22 1.20
N ILE A 12 -4.51 -7.51 1.97
CA ILE A 12 -4.03 -6.63 3.03
C ILE A 12 -2.59 -6.25 2.70
N LEU A 13 -2.37 -4.96 2.46
CA LEU A 13 -1.05 -4.37 2.31
C LEU A 13 -0.61 -3.77 3.65
N ASN A 14 0.62 -4.04 4.04
CA ASN A 14 1.23 -3.53 5.26
C ASN A 14 2.48 -2.72 4.91
N CYS A 15 2.54 -1.49 5.43
CA CYS A 15 3.69 -0.62 5.33
C CYS A 15 4.40 -0.54 6.68
N SER A 16 5.64 -0.99 6.72
CA SER A 16 6.51 -0.89 7.89
C SER A 16 7.58 0.17 7.64
N SER A 17 7.72 1.11 8.59
CA SER A 17 8.73 2.17 8.54
C SER A 17 9.39 2.31 9.91
N ASP A 18 10.72 2.17 9.92
CA ASP A 18 11.56 2.39 11.09
C ASP A 18 11.89 3.88 11.20
N SER A 19 11.00 4.62 11.85
CA SER A 19 11.07 6.07 12.00
C SER A 19 10.93 6.49 13.45
N ASN A 20 11.79 7.42 13.88
CA ASN A 20 11.73 8.06 15.19
C ASN A 20 11.93 9.57 15.02
N PRO A 21 10.92 10.42 15.27
CA PRO A 21 9.56 10.07 15.74
C PRO A 21 8.77 9.25 14.71
N PRO A 22 7.65 8.61 15.12
CA PRO A 22 6.83 7.78 14.24
C PRO A 22 6.41 8.52 12.97
N ALA A 23 6.61 7.89 11.82
CA ALA A 23 6.15 8.43 10.55
C ALA A 23 4.65 8.22 10.33
N GLU A 24 4.03 9.22 9.73
CA GLU A 24 2.71 9.14 9.11
C GLU A 24 2.81 8.37 7.80
N ILE A 25 1.89 7.43 7.59
CA ILE A 25 1.90 6.53 6.44
C ILE A 25 0.74 6.87 5.52
N SER A 26 1.01 6.99 4.22
CA SER A 26 0.03 7.22 3.17
C SER A 26 0.22 6.22 2.02
N TRP A 27 -0.87 5.77 1.41
CA TRP A 27 -0.88 4.82 0.32
C TRP A 27 -1.22 5.49 -1.01
N PHE A 28 -0.52 5.08 -2.04
CA PHE A 28 -0.67 5.57 -3.40
C PHE A 28 -0.84 4.40 -4.36
N LYS A 29 -1.86 4.47 -5.23
CA LYS A 29 -2.07 3.57 -6.36
C LYS A 29 -1.75 4.34 -7.65
N GLU A 30 -0.73 3.93 -8.38
CA GLU A 30 -0.29 4.59 -9.62
C GLU A 30 -0.07 6.12 -9.45
N GLY A 31 0.43 6.51 -8.27
CA GLY A 31 0.65 7.91 -7.90
C GLY A 31 -0.57 8.66 -7.36
N MET A 32 -1.76 8.05 -7.35
CA MET A 32 -2.97 8.62 -6.74
C MET A 32 -3.10 8.21 -5.27
N PHE A 33 -3.36 9.16 -4.39
CA PHE A 33 -3.62 8.87 -2.98
C PHE A 33 -4.89 8.02 -2.82
N VAL A 34 -4.79 6.89 -2.11
CA VAL A 34 -5.92 5.97 -1.88
C VAL A 34 -6.25 5.77 -0.40
N GLY A 35 -5.36 6.16 0.52
CA GLY A 35 -5.64 6.04 1.94
C GLY A 35 -4.44 6.35 2.83
N SER A 36 -4.67 6.36 4.14
CA SER A 36 -3.64 6.58 5.15
C SER A 36 -3.66 5.49 6.21
N GLY A 37 -2.54 5.33 6.92
CA GLY A 37 -2.35 4.31 7.94
C GLY A 37 -1.42 3.17 7.50
N ARG A 38 -0.94 2.41 8.48
CA ARG A 38 0.02 1.31 8.26
C ARG A 38 -0.57 0.13 7.47
N ILE A 39 -1.89 -0.05 7.55
CA ILE A 39 -2.59 -1.18 6.94
C ILE A 39 -3.57 -0.62 5.92
N TYR A 40 -3.49 -1.12 4.69
CA TYR A 40 -4.46 -0.84 3.63
C TYR A 40 -5.14 -2.14 3.23
N SER A 41 -6.44 -2.22 3.49
CA SER A 41 -7.25 -3.41 3.24
C SER A 41 -8.20 -3.20 2.07
N ILE A 42 -8.11 -4.07 1.07
CA ILE A 42 -9.07 -4.13 -0.03
C ILE A 42 -9.92 -5.38 0.19
N SER A 43 -11.22 -5.18 0.36
CA SER A 43 -12.19 -6.28 0.45
C SER A 43 -12.85 -6.46 -0.91
N ASN A 44 -13.10 -7.70 -1.31
CA ASN A 44 -13.73 -8.02 -2.59
C ASN A 44 -12.96 -7.39 -3.77
N ILE A 45 -11.69 -7.80 -3.90
CA ILE A 45 -10.81 -7.26 -4.91
C ILE A 45 -11.33 -7.59 -6.33
N SER A 46 -11.08 -6.70 -7.28
CA SER A 46 -11.53 -6.81 -8.66
C SER A 46 -10.46 -6.30 -9.62
N SER A 47 -10.65 -6.52 -10.91
CA SER A 47 -9.79 -5.99 -11.97
C SER A 47 -9.50 -4.47 -11.84
N ASP A 48 -10.44 -3.67 -11.31
CA ASP A 48 -10.25 -2.23 -11.08
C ASP A 48 -9.23 -1.89 -9.97
N HIS A 49 -8.94 -2.85 -9.10
CA HIS A 49 -7.96 -2.72 -8.03
C HIS A 49 -6.55 -3.12 -8.49
N SER A 50 -6.39 -3.73 -9.66
CA SER A 50 -5.07 -4.01 -10.23
C SER A 50 -4.29 -2.72 -10.46
N GLY A 51 -2.99 -2.76 -10.22
CA GLY A 51 -2.09 -1.61 -10.36
C GLY A 51 -0.91 -1.62 -9.41
N GLU A 52 -0.06 -0.60 -9.52
CA GLU A 52 1.13 -0.42 -8.68
C GLU A 52 0.77 0.33 -7.39
N TYR A 53 1.03 -0.27 -6.24
CA TYR A 53 0.85 0.33 -4.93
C TYR A 53 2.19 0.66 -4.29
N LYS A 54 2.27 1.86 -3.69
CA LYS A 54 3.39 2.32 -2.88
C LYS A 54 2.86 2.94 -1.60
N CYS A 55 3.58 2.74 -0.50
CA CYS A 55 3.36 3.55 0.69
C CYS A 55 4.46 4.60 0.83
N LYS A 56 4.07 5.77 1.29
CA LYS A 56 4.96 6.87 1.66
C LYS A 56 4.92 7.05 3.17
N SER A 57 6.09 7.10 3.78
CA SER A 57 6.29 7.40 5.19
C SER A 57 6.86 8.80 5.34
N ILE A 58 6.25 9.63 6.20
CA ILE A 58 6.62 11.04 6.41
C ILE A 58 6.80 11.28 7.91
N ASN A 59 7.95 11.79 8.33
CA ASN A 59 8.16 12.32 9.67
C ASN A 59 8.86 13.68 9.64
N GLU A 60 9.22 14.23 10.81
CA GLU A 60 9.87 15.54 10.90
C GLU A 60 11.25 15.64 10.21
N HIS A 61 11.91 14.51 9.99
CA HIS A 61 13.21 14.42 9.32
C HIS A 61 13.08 14.26 7.79
N GLY A 62 11.90 13.97 7.26
CA GLY A 62 11.65 13.89 5.83
C GLY A 62 10.62 12.84 5.43
N GLU A 63 10.60 12.54 4.13
CA GLU A 63 9.72 11.54 3.53
C GLU A 63 10.51 10.44 2.80
N LYS A 64 9.94 9.23 2.79
CA LYS A 64 10.48 8.07 2.08
C LYS A 64 9.37 7.19 1.55
N ASP A 65 9.47 6.84 0.27
CA ASP A 65 8.60 5.87 -0.40
C ASP A 65 9.12 4.44 -0.22
N SER A 66 8.19 3.47 -0.20
CA SER A 66 8.50 2.05 -0.21
C SER A 66 8.82 1.52 -1.61
N ASP A 67 9.28 0.28 -1.65
CA ASP A 67 9.25 -0.49 -2.89
C ASP A 67 7.82 -0.61 -3.42
N ALA A 68 7.72 -0.71 -4.74
CA ALA A 68 6.48 -0.86 -5.47
C ALA A 68 5.95 -2.29 -5.34
N VAL A 69 4.65 -2.44 -5.06
CA VAL A 69 3.96 -3.73 -5.09
C VAL A 69 2.87 -3.69 -6.15
N THR A 70 2.98 -4.53 -7.16
CA THR A 70 1.94 -4.67 -8.19
C THR A 70 0.90 -5.68 -7.73
N LEU A 71 -0.35 -5.23 -7.60
CA LEU A 71 -1.49 -6.13 -7.49
C LEU A 71 -1.98 -6.48 -8.88
N ASN A 72 -2.06 -7.78 -9.17
CA ASN A 72 -2.64 -8.31 -10.39
C ASN A 72 -3.70 -9.33 -10.01
N VAL A 73 -4.95 -8.94 -10.20
CA VAL A 73 -6.14 -9.78 -10.13
C VAL A 73 -6.40 -10.40 -11.49
#